data_AF-A0A7X9AWT6-F1
#
_entry.id   AF-A0A7X9AWT6-F1
#
_cell.length_a   1.000
_cell.length_b   1.000
_cell.length_c   1.000
_cell.angle_alpha   90.00
_cell.angle_beta   90.00
_cell.angle_gamma   90.00
#
_symmetry.space_group_name_H-M   'P 1'
#
loop_
_entity.id
_entity.type
_entity.pdbx_description
1 polymer ?
#
loop_
_entity_poly.entity_id
_entity_poly.type
_entity_poly.pdbx_seq_one_letter_code
_entity_poly.pdbx_strand_id
1 'polypeptide(L)'
;MNLCKWMYPARMRRALLCLIFVLGTHMMCLADDELADDDESDVTTTESVDWKLEREEILKEIKQYVDETVKKMVTRDVTTKFINACVSRGRQVPILGNFKNLRGDDLNLWQWPINAPKQTLQEIVDAKSADITRRVDVEMPDSARDNYPIEAQKKYKMYQIGDEVDMVLRSGFGTNTEVKGRFTAITAERIQIGKRYVTRRDLDPDTEACFYKEKNAEKIDEYVRRENELYSARKENRREELRHQELPPEFHKNGYVPDPNKDGANIKTAKDEFWMSRRDLHTRVFNTLTQQAKEKLTAIETTKRFTERGYIQAENETGEIEWMPQAVAEAIKAAKEAAAATATGDPNQPHPYGPPGQMPPGGMPPGEMPPGGMPPH
;
A
#
# COMPACT_ATOMS: atom_id res chain seq x y z
N MET A 1 -14.66 -12.84 52.37
CA MET A 1 -13.87 -13.83 53.14
C MET A 1 -13.34 -14.88 52.18
N ASN A 2 -12.12 -15.36 52.45
CA ASN A 2 -11.33 -16.39 51.77
C ASN A 2 -10.70 -15.96 50.43
N LEU A 3 -9.51 -15.35 50.42
CA LEU A 3 -8.17 -15.89 50.73
C LEU A 3 -7.75 -17.03 49.79
N CYS A 4 -7.11 -16.66 48.68
CA CYS A 4 -5.87 -17.28 48.19
C CYS A 4 -5.25 -16.42 47.09
N LYS A 5 -4.62 -15.31 47.53
CA LYS A 5 -3.56 -14.62 46.80
C LYS A 5 -2.27 -15.41 47.05
N TRP A 6 -1.67 -16.02 46.02
CA TRP A 6 -0.25 -15.89 45.64
C TRP A 6 0.22 -17.01 44.71
N MET A 7 1.20 -16.64 43.88
CA MET A 7 1.97 -17.45 42.93
C MET A 7 1.22 -17.89 41.66
N TYR A 8 1.30 -17.06 40.61
CA TYR A 8 1.99 -17.42 39.36
C TYR A 8 1.99 -16.24 38.34
N PRO A 9 2.71 -15.12 38.60
CA PRO A 9 3.13 -14.23 37.54
C PRO A 9 4.47 -14.72 36.94
N ALA A 10 4.73 -14.42 35.67
CA ALA A 10 6.05 -14.45 35.00
C ALA A 10 6.52 -15.72 34.25
N ARG A 11 5.84 -16.89 34.24
CA ARG A 11 6.31 -18.04 33.42
C ARG A 11 5.73 -18.15 32.00
N MET A 12 4.53 -17.61 31.72
CA MET A 12 3.97 -17.68 30.35
C MET A 12 4.46 -16.60 29.37
N ARG A 13 5.09 -15.51 29.86
CA ARG A 13 5.76 -14.53 28.98
C ARG A 13 7.12 -15.02 28.45
N ARG A 14 7.71 -16.04 29.06
CA ARG A 14 8.97 -16.65 28.59
C ARG A 14 8.77 -17.58 27.40
N ALA A 15 7.64 -18.28 27.30
CA ALA A 15 7.35 -19.17 26.18
C ALA A 15 7.19 -18.43 24.82
N LEU A 16 6.82 -17.14 24.82
CA LEU A 16 6.69 -16.35 23.59
C LEU A 16 7.95 -15.54 23.24
N LEU A 17 8.87 -15.38 24.18
CA LEU A 17 10.19 -14.75 23.97
C LEU A 17 11.28 -15.76 23.65
N CYS A 18 11.06 -17.06 23.88
CA CYS A 18 11.99 -18.13 23.52
C CYS A 18 12.08 -18.40 22.00
N LEU A 19 11.26 -17.80 21.14
CA LEU A 19 11.49 -17.79 19.68
C LEU A 19 12.65 -16.84 19.27
N ILE A 20 13.23 -16.12 20.24
CA ILE A 20 14.44 -15.29 20.07
C ILE A 20 15.68 -15.92 20.75
N PHE A 21 15.57 -17.12 21.37
CA PHE A 21 16.67 -17.67 22.20
C PHE A 21 16.90 -19.20 22.09
N VAL A 22 16.51 -19.86 21.00
CA VAL A 22 16.79 -21.30 20.77
C VAL A 22 17.98 -21.47 19.82
N LEU A 23 19.14 -21.01 20.27
CA LEU A 23 20.47 -21.27 19.66
C LEU A 23 21.50 -21.64 20.74
N GLY A 24 21.07 -22.23 21.86
CA GLY A 24 21.97 -22.64 22.92
C GLY A 24 21.46 -23.87 23.64
N THR A 25 22.33 -24.86 23.76
CA THR A 25 22.25 -26.05 24.62
C THR A 25 21.37 -27.19 24.13
N HIS A 26 21.94 -28.08 23.32
CA HIS A 26 21.81 -29.55 23.45
C HIS A 26 22.99 -30.20 22.73
N MET A 27 24.07 -30.46 23.46
CA MET A 27 25.02 -31.54 23.21
C MET A 27 25.96 -31.61 24.41
N MET A 28 25.71 -32.55 25.32
CA MET A 28 26.76 -33.19 26.11
C MET A 28 26.28 -34.56 26.58
N CYS A 29 27.24 -35.49 26.59
CA CYS A 29 27.28 -36.83 27.17
C CYS A 29 26.74 -37.99 26.33
N LEU A 30 27.69 -38.73 25.73
CA LEU A 30 28.02 -40.17 25.87
C LEU A 30 29.21 -40.42 24.90
N ALA A 31 30.35 -41.02 25.22
CA ALA A 31 30.89 -41.73 26.38
C ALA A 31 32.44 -41.72 26.29
N ASP A 32 33.11 -41.84 27.43
CA ASP A 32 34.51 -42.32 27.52
C ASP A 32 34.52 -43.84 27.30
N ASP A 33 35.49 -44.35 26.54
CA ASP A 33 36.21 -45.57 26.87
C ASP A 33 37.59 -45.56 26.19
N GLU A 34 38.61 -45.94 26.97
CA GLU A 34 40.03 -46.04 26.64
C GLU A 34 40.29 -46.95 25.42
N LEU A 35 41.34 -46.66 24.65
CA LEU A 35 42.36 -47.65 24.27
C LEU A 35 43.57 -47.00 23.58
N ALA A 36 44.71 -47.15 24.27
CA ALA A 36 46.07 -47.47 23.81
C ALA A 36 46.69 -46.80 22.56
N ASP A 37 47.92 -46.33 22.79
CA ASP A 37 48.97 -46.05 21.82
C ASP A 37 49.04 -47.06 20.67
N ASP A 38 49.13 -46.56 19.43
CA ASP A 38 50.16 -47.07 18.51
C ASP A 38 50.50 -46.00 17.46
N ASP A 39 51.81 -45.83 17.33
CA ASP A 39 52.54 -44.87 16.51
C ASP A 39 52.70 -45.48 15.11
N GLU A 40 51.93 -45.03 14.12
CA GLU A 40 52.28 -45.28 12.72
C GLU A 40 51.84 -44.08 11.85
N SER A 41 52.84 -43.35 11.40
CA SER A 41 52.75 -42.23 10.47
C SER A 41 52.44 -42.75 9.07
N ASP A 42 51.18 -43.06 8.80
CA ASP A 42 50.71 -43.25 7.43
C ASP A 42 50.42 -41.86 6.83
N VAL A 43 51.39 -41.38 6.05
CA VAL A 43 51.24 -40.19 5.21
C VAL A 43 50.23 -40.53 4.13
N THR A 44 48.94 -40.41 4.47
CA THR A 44 47.84 -40.45 3.51
C THR A 44 48.08 -39.33 2.53
N THR A 45 48.42 -39.74 1.31
CA THR A 45 48.53 -38.88 0.14
C THR A 45 47.19 -38.16 0.00
N THR A 46 47.17 -36.86 0.31
CA THR A 46 45.98 -36.03 0.23
C THR A 46 45.53 -35.98 -1.22
N GLU A 47 44.51 -36.77 -1.56
CA GLU A 47 43.68 -36.48 -2.72
C GLU A 47 43.23 -35.04 -2.56
N SER A 48 43.72 -34.16 -3.45
CA SER A 48 43.32 -32.76 -3.46
C SER A 48 41.85 -32.70 -3.89
N VAL A 49 40.95 -32.92 -2.95
CA VAL A 49 39.52 -32.68 -3.14
C VAL A 49 39.41 -31.23 -3.57
N ASP A 50 38.84 -31.00 -4.75
CA ASP A 50 38.56 -29.65 -5.23
C ASP A 50 37.63 -28.99 -4.22
N TRP A 51 38.17 -28.06 -3.43
CA TRP A 51 37.45 -27.38 -2.36
C TRP A 51 36.19 -26.66 -2.87
N LYS A 52 36.11 -26.39 -4.18
CA LYS A 52 34.90 -25.86 -4.82
C LYS A 52 33.78 -26.90 -4.86
N LEU A 53 34.08 -28.17 -5.14
CA LEU A 53 33.11 -29.26 -5.12
C LEU A 53 32.60 -29.52 -3.70
N GLU A 54 33.51 -29.53 -2.72
CA GLU A 54 33.14 -29.67 -1.31
C GLU A 54 32.26 -28.49 -0.86
N ARG A 55 32.63 -27.25 -1.22
CA ARG A 55 31.79 -26.07 -0.97
C ARG A 55 30.39 -26.20 -1.55
N GLU A 56 30.25 -26.68 -2.79
CA GLU A 56 28.94 -26.91 -3.40
C GLU A 56 28.13 -27.96 -2.66
N GLU A 57 28.76 -29.04 -2.19
CA GLU A 57 28.13 -30.06 -1.37
C GLU A 57 27.65 -29.49 -0.02
N ILE A 58 28.47 -28.69 0.66
CA ILE A 58 28.10 -27.98 1.89
C ILE A 58 26.87 -27.10 1.66
N LEU A 59 26.85 -26.33 0.57
CA LEU A 59 25.69 -25.48 0.22
C LEU A 59 24.42 -26.31 -0.04
N LYS A 60 24.56 -27.48 -0.68
CA LYS A 60 23.45 -28.40 -0.92
C LYS A 60 22.90 -28.97 0.38
N GLU A 61 23.76 -29.39 1.31
CA GLU A 61 23.36 -29.83 2.64
C GLU A 61 22.64 -28.73 3.43
N ILE A 62 23.18 -27.51 3.42
CA ILE A 62 22.56 -26.35 4.09
C ILE A 62 21.17 -26.13 3.53
N LYS A 63 21.03 -26.11 2.20
CA LYS A 63 19.74 -25.90 1.53
C LYS A 63 18.73 -26.97 1.93
N GLN A 64 19.11 -28.24 1.90
CA GLN A 64 18.23 -29.35 2.31
C GLN A 64 17.79 -29.21 3.78
N TYR A 65 18.74 -28.98 4.68
CA TYR A 65 18.45 -28.81 6.10
C TYR A 65 17.54 -27.60 6.38
N VAL A 66 17.81 -26.46 5.73
CA VAL A 66 16.99 -25.25 5.84
C VAL A 66 15.58 -25.53 5.31
N ASP A 67 15.43 -26.13 4.14
CA ASP A 67 14.12 -26.43 3.54
C ASP A 67 13.30 -27.36 4.45
N GLU A 68 13.90 -28.41 5.00
CA GLU A 68 13.23 -29.33 5.92
C GLU A 68 12.84 -28.66 7.24
N THR A 69 13.74 -27.85 7.81
CA THR A 69 13.50 -27.15 9.07
C THR A 69 12.42 -26.09 8.92
N VAL A 70 12.46 -25.29 7.85
CA VAL A 70 11.44 -24.28 7.54
C VAL A 70 10.09 -24.94 7.29
N LYS A 71 10.04 -26.09 6.59
CA LYS A 71 8.79 -26.83 6.37
C LYS A 71 8.12 -27.26 7.68
N LYS A 72 8.90 -27.62 8.70
CA LYS A 72 8.40 -27.99 10.04
C LYS A 72 8.02 -26.74 10.87
N MET A 73 8.75 -25.65 10.73
CA MET A 73 8.56 -24.43 11.52
C MET A 73 7.42 -23.54 11.01
N VAL A 74 7.37 -23.29 9.70
CA VAL A 74 6.39 -22.41 9.06
C VAL A 74 5.28 -23.27 8.46
N THR A 75 4.27 -23.58 9.29
CA THR A 75 3.08 -24.30 8.86
C THR A 75 1.91 -23.35 8.55
N ARG A 76 0.86 -23.87 7.93
CA ARG A 76 -0.38 -23.11 7.68
C ARG A 76 -1.03 -22.68 9.01
N ASP A 77 -1.03 -23.53 10.03
CA ASP A 77 -1.56 -23.19 11.35
C ASP A 77 -0.76 -22.08 12.05
N VAL A 78 0.57 -22.12 11.94
CA VAL A 78 1.44 -21.04 12.46
C VAL A 78 1.13 -19.73 11.74
N THR A 79 0.83 -19.79 10.44
CA THR A 79 0.43 -18.62 9.65
C THR A 79 -0.91 -18.06 10.11
N THR A 80 -1.93 -18.90 10.30
CA THR A 80 -3.23 -18.49 10.89
C THR A 80 -3.03 -17.80 12.24
N LYS A 81 -2.21 -18.38 13.13
CA LYS A 81 -1.91 -17.78 14.45
C LYS A 81 -1.22 -16.43 14.32
N PHE A 82 -0.28 -16.29 13.37
CA PHE A 82 0.39 -15.02 13.09
C PHE A 82 -0.61 -13.95 12.62
N ILE A 83 -1.48 -14.29 11.66
CA ILE A 83 -2.50 -13.37 11.15
C ILE A 83 -3.43 -12.93 12.28
N ASN A 84 -3.98 -13.88 13.05
CA ASN A 84 -4.88 -13.58 14.16
C ASN A 84 -4.23 -12.64 15.18
N ALA A 85 -2.95 -12.85 15.50
CA ALA A 85 -2.19 -11.97 16.38
C ALA A 85 -1.97 -10.57 15.79
N CYS A 86 -1.67 -10.47 14.50
CA CYS A 86 -1.50 -9.19 13.79
C CYS A 86 -2.82 -8.39 13.71
N VAL A 87 -3.94 -9.04 13.38
CA VAL A 87 -5.28 -8.42 13.32
C VAL A 87 -5.70 -7.93 14.70
N SER A 88 -5.60 -8.79 15.72
CA SER A 88 -5.99 -8.45 17.10
C SER A 88 -5.21 -7.25 17.65
N ARG A 89 -3.92 -7.14 17.30
CA ARG A 89 -3.06 -6.01 17.71
C ARG A 89 -3.19 -4.80 16.79
N GLY A 90 -3.75 -4.96 15.59
CA GLY A 90 -3.75 -3.93 14.54
C GLY A 90 -2.33 -3.53 14.15
N ARG A 91 -1.47 -4.53 13.90
CA ARG A 91 -0.04 -4.32 13.64
C ARG A 91 0.22 -3.94 12.18
N GLN A 92 1.06 -2.94 11.95
CA GLN A 92 1.72 -2.74 10.67
C GLN A 92 2.90 -3.71 10.56
N VAL A 93 2.93 -4.51 9.50
CA VAL A 93 4.05 -5.42 9.23
C VAL A 93 4.74 -4.96 7.95
N PRO A 94 6.05 -4.67 7.96
CA PRO A 94 6.79 -4.37 6.73
C PRO A 94 6.56 -5.47 5.70
N ILE A 95 6.33 -5.10 4.43
CA ILE A 95 6.01 -5.99 3.28
C ILE A 95 4.58 -6.57 3.28
N LEU A 96 4.00 -6.85 4.44
CA LEU A 96 2.66 -7.48 4.55
C LEU A 96 1.52 -6.49 4.82
N GLY A 97 1.82 -5.21 5.06
CA GLY A 97 0.83 -4.13 5.13
C GLY A 97 0.21 -3.95 6.52
N ASN A 98 -0.94 -3.27 6.52
CA ASN A 98 -1.65 -2.81 7.70
C ASN A 98 -2.75 -3.79 8.15
N PHE A 99 -2.47 -4.63 9.14
CA PHE A 99 -3.47 -5.56 9.65
C PHE A 99 -4.57 -4.89 10.50
N LYS A 100 -4.48 -3.57 10.78
CA LYS A 100 -5.59 -2.81 11.36
C LYS A 100 -6.81 -2.80 10.42
N ASN A 101 -6.60 -2.90 9.12
CA ASN A 101 -7.66 -2.87 8.10
C ASN A 101 -8.64 -4.05 8.25
N LEU A 102 -8.19 -5.18 8.80
CA LEU A 102 -9.01 -6.37 9.03
C LEU A 102 -9.66 -6.41 10.42
N ARG A 103 -9.56 -5.35 11.23
CA ARG A 103 -10.22 -5.33 12.54
C ARG A 103 -11.73 -5.45 12.37
N GLY A 104 -12.31 -6.44 13.06
CA GLY A 104 -13.73 -6.79 12.98
C GLY A 104 -14.01 -8.03 12.13
N ASP A 105 -13.01 -8.58 11.42
CA ASP A 105 -13.16 -9.85 10.70
C ASP A 105 -13.26 -11.03 11.69
N ASP A 106 -13.95 -12.10 11.27
CA ASP A 106 -14.07 -13.32 12.07
C ASP A 106 -12.78 -14.15 12.00
N LEU A 107 -12.06 -14.20 13.12
CA LEU A 107 -10.79 -14.90 13.26
C LEU A 107 -10.90 -16.43 13.07
N ASN A 108 -12.10 -17.00 13.18
CA ASN A 108 -12.31 -18.42 12.93
C ASN A 108 -12.25 -18.76 11.43
N LEU A 109 -12.56 -17.81 10.55
CA LEU A 109 -12.53 -18.00 9.09
C LEU A 109 -11.11 -18.08 8.52
N TRP A 110 -10.09 -17.89 9.35
CA TRP A 110 -8.67 -18.00 8.99
C TRP A 110 -8.08 -19.39 9.19
N GLN A 111 -8.86 -20.34 9.72
CA GLN A 111 -8.43 -21.71 9.91
C GLN A 111 -8.18 -22.39 8.55
N TRP A 112 -7.06 -23.09 8.43
CA TRP A 112 -6.72 -23.84 7.22
C TRP A 112 -7.47 -25.19 7.20
N PRO A 113 -8.00 -25.66 6.06
CA PRO A 113 -7.95 -25.07 4.72
C PRO A 113 -8.96 -23.93 4.51
N ILE A 114 -8.51 -22.83 3.90
CA ILE A 114 -9.38 -21.70 3.55
C ILE A 114 -9.99 -21.95 2.16
N ASN A 115 -11.31 -22.00 2.10
CA ASN A 115 -12.04 -22.14 0.84
C ASN A 115 -11.77 -20.95 -0.09
N ALA A 116 -11.57 -21.23 -1.38
CA ALA A 116 -11.50 -20.17 -2.38
C ALA A 116 -12.90 -19.53 -2.55
N PRO A 117 -12.98 -18.22 -2.84
CA PRO A 117 -14.24 -17.58 -3.20
C PRO A 117 -14.91 -18.29 -4.38
N LYS A 118 -16.23 -18.45 -4.32
CA LYS A 118 -17.02 -19.05 -5.42
C LYS A 118 -17.35 -18.03 -6.51
N GLN A 119 -17.43 -16.76 -6.14
CA GLN A 119 -17.76 -15.64 -7.02
C GLN A 119 -16.62 -14.63 -6.94
N THR A 120 -16.34 -13.95 -8.05
CA THR A 120 -15.38 -12.85 -8.08
C THR A 120 -15.97 -11.59 -7.41
N LEU A 121 -15.10 -10.65 -7.01
CA LEU A 121 -15.55 -9.36 -6.46
C LEU A 121 -16.48 -8.63 -7.44
N GLN A 122 -16.12 -8.62 -8.73
CA GLN A 122 -16.92 -7.98 -9.78
C GLN A 122 -18.30 -8.60 -9.91
N GLU A 123 -18.39 -9.93 -9.91
CA GLU A 123 -19.68 -10.64 -9.97
C GLU A 123 -20.57 -10.30 -8.76
N ILE A 124 -19.99 -10.15 -7.57
CA ILE A 124 -20.72 -9.72 -6.36
C ILE A 124 -21.22 -8.29 -6.52
N VAL A 125 -20.35 -7.37 -6.98
CA VAL A 125 -20.69 -5.97 -7.22
C VAL A 125 -21.82 -5.85 -8.23
N ASP A 126 -21.74 -6.55 -9.35
CA ASP A 126 -22.73 -6.49 -10.43
C ASP A 126 -24.08 -7.03 -9.95
N ALA A 127 -24.08 -8.21 -9.31
CA ALA A 127 -25.30 -8.84 -8.80
C ALA A 127 -25.99 -7.96 -7.74
N LYS A 128 -25.23 -7.41 -6.79
CA LYS A 128 -25.81 -6.57 -5.73
C LYS A 128 -26.19 -5.18 -6.21
N SER A 129 -25.40 -4.57 -7.09
CA SER A 129 -25.75 -3.28 -7.68
C SER A 129 -27.02 -3.38 -8.52
N ALA A 130 -27.23 -4.48 -9.26
CA ALA A 130 -28.47 -4.71 -9.99
C ALA A 130 -29.69 -4.86 -9.07
N ASP A 131 -29.55 -5.58 -7.96
CA ASP A 131 -30.61 -5.71 -6.95
C ASP A 131 -30.94 -4.37 -6.28
N ILE A 132 -29.91 -3.62 -5.86
CA ILE A 132 -30.05 -2.27 -5.28
C ILE A 132 -30.75 -1.33 -6.27
N THR A 133 -30.30 -1.30 -7.53
CA THR A 133 -30.94 -0.48 -8.58
C THR A 133 -32.42 -0.81 -8.70
N ARG A 134 -32.78 -2.10 -8.78
CA ARG A 134 -34.19 -2.52 -8.88
C ARG A 134 -35.01 -2.06 -7.67
N ARG A 135 -34.48 -2.20 -6.45
CA ARG A 135 -35.16 -1.76 -5.22
C ARG A 135 -35.35 -0.25 -5.19
N VAL A 136 -34.32 0.52 -5.55
CA VAL A 136 -34.39 1.99 -5.61
C VAL A 136 -35.33 2.46 -6.71
N ASP A 137 -35.40 1.78 -7.85
CA ASP A 137 -36.34 2.14 -8.92
C ASP A 137 -37.80 1.93 -8.52
N VAL A 138 -38.08 0.96 -7.63
CA VAL A 138 -39.41 0.76 -7.04
C VAL A 138 -39.71 1.79 -5.94
N GLU A 139 -38.73 2.10 -5.09
CA GLU A 139 -38.85 3.12 -4.02
C GLU A 139 -39.01 4.53 -4.61
N MET A 140 -38.27 4.81 -5.68
CA MET A 140 -38.16 6.10 -6.36
C MET A 140 -38.45 5.93 -7.87
N PRO A 141 -39.73 5.76 -8.24
CA PRO A 141 -40.12 5.54 -9.62
C PRO A 141 -40.01 6.84 -10.44
N ASP A 142 -39.58 6.71 -11.69
CA ASP A 142 -39.40 7.87 -12.57
C ASP A 142 -40.71 8.59 -12.90
N SER A 143 -41.87 7.92 -12.73
CA SER A 143 -43.20 8.55 -12.84
C SER A 143 -43.43 9.68 -11.83
N ALA A 144 -42.65 9.75 -10.74
CA ALA A 144 -42.70 10.89 -9.82
C ALA A 144 -42.34 12.22 -10.50
N ARG A 145 -41.58 12.17 -11.61
CA ARG A 145 -41.14 13.35 -12.38
C ARG A 145 -42.26 13.99 -13.17
N ASP A 146 -43.32 13.25 -13.48
CA ASP A 146 -44.48 13.75 -14.23
C ASP A 146 -45.22 14.86 -13.49
N ASN A 147 -45.01 14.97 -12.17
CA ASN A 147 -45.57 16.04 -11.34
C ASN A 147 -44.79 17.37 -11.47
N TYR A 148 -43.51 17.38 -11.86
CA TYR A 148 -42.71 18.61 -11.88
C TYR A 148 -43.22 19.66 -12.86
N PRO A 149 -43.69 19.32 -14.08
CA PRO A 149 -44.33 20.30 -14.96
C PRO A 149 -45.59 20.91 -14.33
N ILE A 150 -46.38 20.11 -13.61
CA ILE A 150 -47.61 20.56 -12.94
C ILE A 150 -47.28 21.52 -11.79
N GLU A 151 -46.28 21.18 -10.98
CA GLU A 151 -45.78 22.03 -9.89
C GLU A 151 -45.18 23.33 -10.42
N ALA A 152 -44.42 23.28 -11.52
CA ALA A 152 -43.85 24.45 -12.17
C ALA A 152 -44.94 25.40 -12.69
N GLN A 153 -45.95 24.87 -13.39
CA GLN A 153 -47.09 25.64 -13.89
C GLN A 153 -47.90 26.27 -12.74
N LYS A 154 -48.04 25.57 -11.61
CA LYS A 154 -48.70 26.10 -10.42
C LYS A 154 -47.87 27.21 -9.75
N LYS A 155 -46.55 27.02 -9.64
CA LYS A 155 -45.63 27.99 -9.02
C LYS A 155 -45.54 29.28 -9.83
N TYR A 156 -45.41 29.16 -11.15
CA TYR A 156 -45.29 30.29 -12.08
C TYR A 156 -46.62 30.57 -12.77
N LYS A 157 -47.75 30.47 -12.06
CA LYS A 157 -49.05 30.80 -12.62
C LYS A 157 -49.06 32.28 -13.03
N MET A 158 -49.33 32.55 -14.30
CA MET A 158 -49.41 33.93 -14.79
C MET A 158 -50.62 34.66 -14.20
N TYR A 159 -50.41 35.89 -13.73
CA TYR A 159 -51.48 36.76 -13.25
C TYR A 159 -52.29 37.33 -14.42
N GLN A 160 -53.60 37.44 -14.22
CA GLN A 160 -54.51 38.11 -15.13
C GLN A 160 -54.89 39.48 -14.62
N ILE A 161 -55.17 40.40 -15.54
CA ILE A 161 -55.67 41.73 -15.18
C ILE A 161 -56.95 41.55 -14.34
N GLY A 162 -56.96 42.13 -13.15
CA GLY A 162 -58.03 41.97 -12.17
C GLY A 162 -57.66 41.09 -10.97
N ASP A 163 -56.56 40.32 -11.03
CA ASP A 163 -56.10 39.50 -9.91
C ASP A 163 -55.54 40.33 -8.76
N GLU A 164 -55.71 39.87 -7.52
CA GLU A 164 -54.99 40.44 -6.37
C GLU A 164 -53.57 39.88 -6.34
N VAL A 165 -52.59 40.77 -6.23
CA VAL A 165 -51.18 40.41 -6.14
C VAL A 165 -50.56 41.01 -4.89
N ASP A 166 -49.69 40.22 -4.27
CA ASP A 166 -48.82 40.58 -3.17
C ASP A 166 -47.38 40.22 -3.54
N MET A 167 -46.48 41.20 -3.53
CA MET A 167 -45.07 41.00 -3.88
C MET A 167 -44.15 41.94 -3.13
N VAL A 168 -42.87 41.57 -3.04
CA VAL A 168 -41.83 42.42 -2.44
C VAL A 168 -40.88 42.88 -3.53
N LEU A 169 -40.61 44.19 -3.58
CA LEU A 169 -39.67 44.75 -4.55
C LEU A 169 -38.23 44.43 -4.17
N ARG A 170 -37.46 43.91 -5.13
CA ARG A 170 -36.04 43.54 -4.95
C ARG A 170 -35.11 44.75 -4.99
N SER A 171 -35.48 45.80 -5.71
CA SER A 171 -34.62 46.96 -6.02
C SER A 171 -35.47 48.22 -6.22
N GLY A 172 -34.80 49.37 -6.35
CA GLY A 172 -35.43 50.65 -6.72
C GLY A 172 -35.97 51.44 -5.54
N PHE A 173 -36.77 52.46 -5.85
CA PHE A 173 -37.41 53.33 -4.85
C PHE A 173 -38.48 52.53 -4.08
N GLY A 174 -38.15 52.18 -2.83
CA GLY A 174 -38.93 51.23 -2.02
C GLY A 174 -38.45 49.77 -2.15
N THR A 175 -37.14 49.53 -2.16
CA THR A 175 -36.56 48.19 -1.98
C THR A 175 -37.08 47.55 -0.68
N ASN A 176 -37.35 46.25 -0.68
CA ASN A 176 -38.01 45.50 0.40
C ASN A 176 -39.40 46.04 0.79
N THR A 177 -40.02 46.87 -0.05
CA THR A 177 -41.39 47.31 0.17
C THR A 177 -42.35 46.29 -0.39
N GLU A 178 -43.33 45.93 0.43
CA GLU A 178 -44.46 45.09 0.05
C GLU A 178 -45.45 45.90 -0.81
N VAL A 179 -45.83 45.36 -1.95
CA VAL A 179 -46.77 45.97 -2.90
C VAL A 179 -47.96 45.04 -3.01
N LYS A 180 -49.10 45.49 -2.46
CA LYS A 180 -50.37 44.79 -2.52
C LYS A 180 -51.37 45.57 -3.35
N GLY A 181 -52.12 44.87 -4.19
CA GLY A 181 -53.26 45.45 -4.88
C GLY A 181 -53.68 44.65 -6.10
N ARG A 182 -54.64 45.20 -6.83
CA ARG A 182 -55.17 44.58 -8.04
C ARG A 182 -54.25 44.84 -9.22
N PHE A 183 -53.87 43.81 -9.96
CA PHE A 183 -53.12 43.94 -11.21
C PHE A 183 -54.01 44.59 -12.28
N THR A 184 -53.62 45.73 -12.82
CA THR A 184 -54.46 46.55 -13.71
C THR A 184 -53.92 46.71 -15.13
N ALA A 185 -52.60 46.73 -15.32
CA ALA A 185 -52.00 46.88 -16.64
C ALA A 185 -50.55 46.36 -16.68
N ILE A 186 -50.09 45.95 -17.87
CA ILE A 186 -48.71 45.52 -18.14
C ILE A 186 -48.20 46.13 -19.44
N THR A 187 -46.98 46.63 -19.40
CA THR A 187 -46.18 47.05 -20.57
C THR A 187 -44.86 46.28 -20.58
N ALA A 188 -44.04 46.45 -21.61
CA ALA A 188 -42.74 45.79 -21.69
C ALA A 188 -41.79 46.15 -20.51
N GLU A 189 -41.97 47.31 -19.88
CA GLU A 189 -41.07 47.83 -18.85
C GLU A 189 -41.71 47.95 -17.46
N ARG A 190 -43.04 47.95 -17.35
CA ARG A 190 -43.75 48.26 -16.10
C ARG A 190 -45.02 47.44 -15.94
N ILE A 191 -45.36 47.15 -14.69
CA ILE A 191 -46.68 46.63 -14.30
C ILE A 191 -47.38 47.66 -13.41
N GLN A 192 -48.71 47.70 -13.47
CA GLN A 192 -49.54 48.54 -12.61
C GLN A 192 -50.28 47.67 -11.61
N ILE A 193 -50.10 47.97 -10.32
CA ILE A 193 -50.74 47.29 -9.19
C ILE A 193 -51.47 48.36 -8.38
N GLY A 194 -52.80 48.30 -8.38
CA GLY A 194 -53.66 49.37 -7.85
C GLY A 194 -53.34 50.71 -8.53
N LYS A 195 -52.82 51.66 -7.75
CA LYS A 195 -52.40 52.99 -8.24
C LYS A 195 -50.89 53.09 -8.49
N ARG A 196 -50.11 52.07 -8.17
CA ARG A 196 -48.64 52.10 -8.24
C ARG A 196 -48.14 51.46 -9.54
N TYR A 197 -47.20 52.13 -10.20
CA TYR A 197 -46.40 51.52 -11.25
C TYR A 197 -45.13 50.93 -10.66
N VAL A 198 -44.86 49.67 -10.99
CA VAL A 198 -43.66 48.93 -10.60
C VAL A 198 -42.83 48.69 -11.85
N THR A 199 -41.54 49.02 -11.78
CA THR A 199 -40.61 48.77 -12.88
C THR A 199 -40.27 47.28 -12.95
N ARG A 200 -40.19 46.72 -14.15
CA ARG A 200 -39.79 45.34 -14.39
C ARG A 200 -38.44 44.98 -13.75
N ARG A 201 -37.48 45.91 -13.77
CA ARG A 201 -36.14 45.74 -13.18
C ARG A 201 -36.15 45.61 -11.65
N ASP A 202 -37.22 46.04 -11.01
CA ASP A 202 -37.36 46.00 -9.55
C ASP A 202 -38.01 44.69 -9.07
N LEU A 203 -38.48 43.85 -10.00
CA LEU A 203 -39.02 42.51 -9.72
C LEU A 203 -37.88 41.51 -9.54
N ASP A 204 -38.07 40.55 -8.64
CA ASP A 204 -37.22 39.36 -8.64
C ASP A 204 -37.57 38.44 -9.84
N PRO A 205 -36.63 37.59 -10.30
CA PRO A 205 -36.86 36.75 -11.47
C PRO A 205 -38.02 35.75 -11.34
N ASP A 206 -38.38 35.32 -10.13
CA ASP A 206 -39.49 34.40 -9.91
C ASP A 206 -40.83 35.14 -10.02
N THR A 207 -40.94 36.34 -9.44
CA THR A 207 -42.13 37.21 -9.60
C THR A 207 -42.27 37.72 -11.02
N GLU A 208 -41.18 38.09 -11.70
CA GLU A 208 -41.19 38.53 -13.10
C GLU A 208 -41.81 37.47 -14.02
N ALA A 209 -41.50 36.20 -13.78
CA ALA A 209 -42.05 35.07 -14.53
C ALA A 209 -43.56 34.89 -14.35
N CYS A 210 -44.19 35.45 -13.32
CA CYS A 210 -45.64 35.43 -13.16
C CYS A 210 -46.36 36.53 -13.97
N PHE A 211 -45.63 37.47 -14.57
CA PHE A 211 -46.19 38.56 -15.37
C PHE A 211 -45.80 38.50 -16.85
N TYR A 212 -44.56 38.13 -17.15
CA TYR A 212 -44.00 38.17 -18.50
C TYR A 212 -43.86 36.77 -19.09
N LYS A 213 -44.46 36.55 -20.27
CA LYS A 213 -44.53 35.23 -20.91
C LYS A 213 -43.16 34.66 -21.26
N GLU A 214 -42.23 35.49 -21.72
CA GLU A 214 -40.87 35.02 -22.06
C GLU A 214 -40.13 34.47 -20.85
N LYS A 215 -40.30 35.12 -19.67
CA LYS A 215 -39.70 34.68 -18.42
C LYS A 215 -40.44 33.52 -17.78
N ASN A 216 -41.75 33.44 -18.00
CA ASN A 216 -42.57 32.33 -17.56
C ASN A 216 -42.09 30.99 -18.13
N ALA A 217 -41.96 30.92 -19.47
CA ALA A 217 -41.51 29.71 -20.14
C ALA A 217 -40.09 29.32 -19.71
N GLU A 218 -39.16 30.29 -19.65
CA GLU A 218 -37.79 30.08 -19.19
C GLU A 218 -37.75 29.51 -17.76
N LYS A 219 -38.54 30.05 -16.83
CA LYS A 219 -38.58 29.61 -15.43
C LYS A 219 -39.26 28.26 -15.22
N ILE A 220 -40.29 27.95 -16.00
CA ILE A 220 -40.93 26.63 -15.97
C ILE A 220 -39.94 25.56 -16.43
N ASP A 221 -39.25 25.78 -17.56
CA ASP A 221 -38.25 24.84 -18.08
C ASP A 221 -37.06 24.69 -17.12
N GLU A 222 -36.57 25.81 -16.57
CA GLU A 222 -35.49 25.79 -15.56
C GLU A 222 -35.89 25.00 -14.31
N TYR A 223 -37.10 25.20 -13.81
CA TYR A 223 -37.63 24.47 -12.65
C TYR A 223 -37.70 22.97 -12.94
N VAL A 224 -38.33 22.57 -14.04
CA VAL A 224 -38.48 21.15 -14.39
C VAL A 224 -37.11 20.49 -14.58
N ARG A 225 -36.16 21.17 -15.25
CA ARG A 225 -34.79 20.66 -15.40
C ARG A 225 -34.11 20.48 -14.04
N ARG A 226 -34.16 21.50 -13.18
CA ARG A 226 -33.52 21.46 -11.86
C ARG A 226 -34.11 20.36 -10.98
N GLU A 227 -35.43 20.24 -10.91
CA GLU A 227 -36.06 19.20 -10.09
C GLU A 227 -35.77 17.79 -10.62
N ASN A 228 -35.69 17.60 -11.94
CA ASN A 228 -35.25 16.35 -12.56
C ASN A 228 -33.79 16.00 -12.21
N GLU A 229 -32.89 16.97 -12.24
CA GLU A 229 -31.48 16.80 -11.85
C GLU A 229 -31.38 16.45 -10.35
N LEU A 230 -32.08 17.20 -9.49
CA LEU A 230 -32.14 16.94 -8.05
C LEU A 230 -32.72 15.56 -7.74
N TYR A 231 -33.75 15.14 -8.46
CA TYR A 231 -34.31 13.80 -8.30
C TYR A 231 -33.35 12.71 -8.75
N SER A 232 -32.69 12.88 -9.88
CA SER A 232 -31.65 11.95 -10.36
C SER A 232 -30.51 11.83 -9.36
N ALA A 233 -30.04 12.96 -8.82
CA ALA A 233 -28.99 12.98 -7.80
C ALA A 233 -29.44 12.29 -6.51
N ARG A 234 -30.66 12.54 -6.02
CA ARG A 234 -31.21 11.83 -4.85
C ARG A 234 -31.29 10.32 -5.06
N LYS A 235 -31.74 9.89 -6.25
CA LYS A 235 -31.86 8.49 -6.62
C LYS A 235 -30.49 7.80 -6.67
N GLU A 236 -29.47 8.43 -7.26
CA GLU A 236 -28.11 7.85 -7.27
C GLU A 236 -27.46 7.87 -5.89
N ASN A 237 -27.62 8.94 -5.11
CA ASN A 237 -27.13 8.99 -3.73
C ASN A 237 -27.74 7.85 -2.88
N ARG A 238 -29.01 7.52 -3.09
CA ARG A 238 -29.66 6.40 -2.41
C ARG A 238 -29.07 5.05 -2.82
N ARG A 239 -28.79 4.85 -4.11
CA ARG A 239 -28.09 3.64 -4.59
C ARG A 239 -26.70 3.51 -3.98
N GLU A 240 -25.94 4.61 -3.94
CA GLU A 240 -24.59 4.62 -3.39
C GLU A 240 -24.58 4.38 -1.88
N GLU A 241 -25.54 4.95 -1.14
CA GLU A 241 -25.72 4.67 0.29
C GLU A 241 -25.96 3.17 0.54
N LEU A 242 -26.86 2.55 -0.23
CA LEU A 242 -27.13 1.12 -0.14
C LEU A 242 -25.92 0.27 -0.54
N ARG A 243 -25.18 0.64 -1.59
CA ARG A 243 -23.91 -0.02 -1.96
C ARG A 243 -22.92 0.04 -0.80
N HIS A 244 -22.79 1.20 -0.15
CA HIS A 244 -21.91 1.36 1.01
C HIS A 244 -22.29 0.48 2.20
N GLN A 245 -23.56 0.20 2.39
CA GLN A 245 -24.06 -0.62 3.49
C GLN A 245 -24.02 -2.12 3.17
N GLU A 246 -24.37 -2.51 1.94
CA GLU A 246 -24.65 -3.89 1.59
C GLU A 246 -23.48 -4.62 0.90
N LEU A 247 -22.59 -3.92 0.19
CA LEU A 247 -21.44 -4.56 -0.48
C LEU A 247 -20.39 -5.12 0.49
N PRO A 248 -19.91 -4.37 1.51
CA PRO A 248 -18.85 -4.89 2.38
C PRO A 248 -19.22 -6.20 3.10
N PRO A 249 -20.44 -6.36 3.69
CA PRO A 249 -20.85 -7.63 4.26
C PRO A 249 -20.89 -8.79 3.26
N GLU A 250 -21.26 -8.53 2.01
CA GLU A 250 -21.33 -9.55 0.95
C GLU A 250 -19.93 -9.99 0.50
N PHE A 251 -18.95 -9.07 0.46
CA PHE A 251 -17.55 -9.45 0.25
C PHE A 251 -17.05 -10.39 1.36
N HIS A 252 -17.31 -10.05 2.62
CA HIS A 252 -16.93 -10.92 3.75
C HIS A 252 -17.53 -12.32 3.66
N LYS A 253 -18.83 -12.39 3.37
CA LYS A 253 -19.56 -13.66 3.24
C LYS A 253 -18.99 -14.56 2.15
N ASN A 254 -18.47 -13.96 1.07
CA ASN A 254 -17.86 -14.68 -0.05
C ASN A 254 -16.37 -15.00 0.14
N GLY A 255 -15.81 -14.73 1.33
CA GLY A 255 -14.43 -15.10 1.65
C GLY A 255 -13.39 -14.04 1.28
N TYR A 256 -13.82 -12.80 1.06
CA TYR A 256 -12.94 -11.67 0.86
C TYR A 256 -12.65 -10.93 2.17
N VAL A 257 -11.50 -10.27 2.21
CA VAL A 257 -11.06 -9.42 3.32
C VAL A 257 -10.42 -8.15 2.77
N PRO A 258 -10.42 -7.04 3.53
CA PRO A 258 -9.74 -5.82 3.12
C PRO A 258 -8.24 -6.06 2.88
N ASP A 259 -7.70 -5.52 1.80
CA ASP A 259 -6.27 -5.64 1.46
C ASP A 259 -5.43 -4.80 2.46
N PRO A 260 -4.50 -5.42 3.22
CA PRO A 260 -3.63 -4.70 4.14
C PRO A 260 -2.69 -3.71 3.44
N ASN A 261 -2.40 -3.91 2.16
CA ASN A 261 -1.47 -3.09 1.40
C ASN A 261 -2.11 -1.84 0.77
N LYS A 262 -3.44 -1.69 0.89
CA LYS A 262 -4.18 -0.54 0.35
C LYS A 262 -4.52 0.44 1.47
N ASP A 263 -4.07 1.67 1.33
CA ASP A 263 -4.38 2.74 2.29
C ASP A 263 -5.87 3.10 2.22
N GLY A 264 -6.55 3.07 3.37
CA GLY A 264 -8.00 3.31 3.44
C GLY A 264 -8.87 2.05 3.28
N ALA A 265 -8.28 0.89 2.99
CA ALA A 265 -8.99 -0.39 3.06
C ALA A 265 -9.48 -0.64 4.49
N ASN A 266 -10.74 -0.99 4.65
CA ASN A 266 -11.29 -1.43 5.93
C ASN A 266 -12.54 -2.30 5.70
N ILE A 267 -13.04 -2.88 6.79
CA ILE A 267 -14.18 -3.81 6.79
C ILE A 267 -15.49 -3.22 6.23
N LYS A 268 -15.58 -1.89 6.13
CA LYS A 268 -16.74 -1.14 5.63
C LYS A 268 -16.51 -0.52 4.25
N THR A 269 -15.35 -0.74 3.63
CA THR A 269 -15.04 -0.17 2.31
C THR A 269 -15.88 -0.86 1.24
N ALA A 270 -16.66 -0.10 0.48
CA ALA A 270 -17.56 -0.65 -0.56
C ALA A 270 -16.89 -0.84 -1.92
N LYS A 271 -15.71 -0.25 -2.11
CA LYS A 271 -14.92 -0.36 -3.33
C LYS A 271 -14.24 -1.73 -3.35
N ASP A 272 -14.47 -2.49 -4.41
CA ASP A 272 -13.94 -3.83 -4.65
C ASP A 272 -12.41 -3.89 -4.73
N GLU A 273 -11.75 -2.89 -5.33
CA GLU A 273 -10.28 -2.81 -5.45
C GLU A 273 -9.52 -2.81 -4.11
N PHE A 274 -10.21 -2.58 -2.99
CA PHE A 274 -9.68 -2.59 -1.63
C PHE A 274 -9.81 -3.95 -0.95
N TRP A 275 -10.27 -4.97 -1.68
CA TRP A 275 -10.49 -6.32 -1.17
C TRP A 275 -9.61 -7.33 -1.87
N MET A 276 -9.25 -8.39 -1.14
CA MET A 276 -8.57 -9.54 -1.68
C MET A 276 -9.11 -10.82 -1.06
N SER A 277 -8.90 -11.97 -1.71
CA SER A 277 -9.38 -13.22 -1.13
C SER A 277 -8.62 -13.55 0.16
N ARG A 278 -9.32 -14.06 1.17
CA ARG A 278 -8.72 -14.48 2.43
C ARG A 278 -7.63 -15.55 2.21
N ARG A 279 -7.87 -16.44 1.26
CA ARG A 279 -6.93 -17.50 0.85
C ARG A 279 -5.64 -16.92 0.24
N ASP A 280 -5.75 -15.90 -0.60
CA ASP A 280 -4.60 -15.27 -1.22
C ASP A 280 -3.79 -14.50 -0.19
N LEU A 281 -4.44 -13.77 0.72
CA LEU A 281 -3.75 -13.09 1.80
C LEU A 281 -3.03 -14.08 2.71
N HIS A 282 -3.70 -15.16 3.12
CA HIS A 282 -3.05 -16.21 3.91
C HIS A 282 -1.86 -16.82 3.17
N THR A 283 -1.98 -17.07 1.87
CA THR A 283 -0.89 -17.65 1.08
C THR A 283 0.28 -16.69 0.90
N ARG A 284 0.00 -15.39 0.70
CA ARG A 284 1.01 -14.34 0.69
C ARG A 284 1.77 -14.30 2.00
N VAL A 285 1.07 -14.26 3.14
CA VAL A 285 1.70 -14.26 4.47
C VAL A 285 2.54 -15.53 4.68
N PHE A 286 2.00 -16.70 4.34
CA PHE A 286 2.72 -17.98 4.43
C PHE A 286 4.03 -17.92 3.65
N ASN A 287 3.98 -17.54 2.37
CA ASN A 287 5.17 -17.46 1.51
C ASN A 287 6.19 -16.46 2.05
N THR A 288 5.76 -15.29 2.54
CA THR A 288 6.67 -14.29 3.14
C THR A 288 7.33 -14.82 4.41
N LEU A 289 6.58 -15.48 5.30
CA LEU A 289 7.15 -16.07 6.52
C LEU A 289 8.12 -17.21 6.17
N THR A 290 7.80 -18.04 5.19
CA THR A 290 8.69 -19.10 4.69
C THR A 290 9.98 -18.50 4.15
N GLN A 291 9.91 -17.46 3.32
CA GLN A 291 11.09 -16.83 2.73
C GLN A 291 11.97 -16.19 3.80
N GLN A 292 11.39 -15.43 4.74
CA GLN A 292 12.14 -14.82 5.83
C GLN A 292 12.79 -15.87 6.75
N ALA A 293 12.14 -17.00 6.98
CA ALA A 293 12.70 -18.10 7.75
C ALA A 293 13.86 -18.77 7.01
N LYS A 294 13.73 -18.99 5.69
CA LYS A 294 14.82 -19.51 4.85
C LYS A 294 16.03 -18.59 4.87
N GLU A 295 15.85 -17.30 4.61
CA GLU A 295 16.96 -16.33 4.59
C GLU A 295 17.72 -16.30 5.92
N LYS A 296 17.00 -16.24 7.04
CA LYS A 296 17.63 -16.23 8.37
C LYS A 296 18.34 -17.52 8.71
N LEU A 297 17.72 -18.68 8.46
CA LEU A 297 18.32 -19.97 8.75
C LEU A 297 19.50 -20.25 7.82
N THR A 298 19.41 -19.91 6.54
CA THR A 298 20.55 -20.02 5.61
C THR A 298 21.72 -19.19 6.10
N ALA A 299 21.53 -17.94 6.53
CA ALA A 299 22.62 -17.12 7.03
C ALA A 299 23.32 -17.73 8.26
N ILE A 300 22.53 -18.29 9.18
CA ILE A 300 23.04 -18.93 10.40
C ILE A 300 23.79 -20.23 10.07
N GLU A 301 23.16 -21.13 9.32
CA GLU A 301 23.71 -22.45 8.99
C GLU A 301 24.90 -22.38 8.03
N THR A 302 24.90 -21.41 7.10
CA THR A 302 26.06 -21.15 6.23
C THR A 302 27.27 -20.80 7.08
N THR A 303 27.14 -19.80 7.94
CA THR A 303 28.24 -19.38 8.81
C THR A 303 28.72 -20.55 9.68
N LYS A 304 27.80 -21.26 10.33
CA LYS A 304 28.12 -22.39 11.20
C LYS A 304 28.87 -23.50 10.45
N ARG A 305 28.29 -24.07 9.39
CA ARG A 305 28.85 -25.25 8.70
C ARG A 305 30.15 -24.97 7.96
N PHE A 306 30.31 -23.77 7.40
CA PHE A 306 31.58 -23.40 6.78
C PHE A 306 32.68 -23.21 7.84
N THR A 307 32.39 -22.54 8.96
CA THR A 307 33.39 -22.40 10.04
C THR A 307 33.77 -23.74 10.68
N GLU A 308 32.82 -24.65 10.88
CA GLU A 308 33.07 -26.01 11.41
C GLU A 308 33.99 -26.84 10.49
N ARG A 309 34.00 -26.54 9.18
CA ARG A 309 34.85 -27.20 8.17
C ARG A 309 36.13 -26.41 7.83
N GLY A 310 36.46 -25.36 8.59
CA GLY A 310 37.69 -24.58 8.41
C GLY A 310 37.69 -23.59 7.22
N TYR A 311 36.51 -23.26 6.69
CA TYR A 311 36.36 -22.24 5.65
C TYR A 311 36.26 -20.84 6.27
N ILE A 312 36.85 -19.86 5.60
CA ILE A 312 36.77 -18.43 5.94
C ILE A 312 36.22 -17.63 4.77
N GLN A 313 35.57 -16.48 5.06
CA GLN A 313 35.22 -15.52 4.03
C GLN A 313 36.47 -14.72 3.65
N ALA A 314 36.92 -14.86 2.41
CA ALA A 314 38.08 -14.14 1.88
C ALA A 314 37.84 -13.71 0.43
N GLU A 315 38.63 -12.74 -0.02
CA GLU A 315 38.57 -12.24 -1.39
C GLU A 315 39.26 -13.22 -2.34
N ASN A 316 38.52 -13.72 -3.34
CA ASN A 316 39.05 -14.63 -4.35
C ASN A 316 39.93 -13.88 -5.38
N GLU A 317 40.45 -14.61 -6.37
CA GLU A 317 41.32 -14.06 -7.43
C GLU A 317 40.68 -12.90 -8.20
N THR A 318 39.35 -12.86 -8.33
CA THR A 318 38.60 -11.84 -9.09
C THR A 318 38.11 -10.66 -8.26
N GLY A 319 38.34 -10.67 -6.94
CA GLY A 319 37.91 -9.59 -6.05
C GLY A 319 36.57 -9.82 -5.34
N GLU A 320 35.98 -11.01 -5.47
CA GLU A 320 34.69 -11.36 -4.86
C GLU A 320 34.89 -12.07 -3.52
N ILE A 321 34.04 -11.78 -2.53
CA ILE A 321 34.09 -12.44 -1.22
C ILE A 321 33.43 -13.81 -1.31
N GLU A 322 34.20 -14.86 -1.01
CA GLU A 322 33.74 -16.24 -1.05
C GLU A 322 34.20 -17.02 0.20
N TRP A 323 33.41 -18.02 0.59
CA TRP A 323 33.84 -19.03 1.56
C TRP A 323 34.85 -19.96 0.91
N MET A 324 36.10 -19.95 1.38
CA MET A 324 37.18 -20.82 0.91
C MET A 324 38.04 -21.33 2.09
N PRO A 325 38.76 -22.45 1.94
CA PRO A 325 39.67 -22.92 2.98
C PRO A 325 40.72 -21.87 3.33
N GLN A 326 41.10 -21.76 4.60
CA GLN A 326 42.07 -20.76 5.07
C GLN A 326 43.39 -20.78 4.28
N ALA A 327 43.91 -21.96 3.96
CA ALA A 327 45.15 -22.09 3.19
C ALA A 327 45.04 -21.50 1.76
N VAL A 328 43.88 -21.63 1.12
CA VAL A 328 43.61 -21.06 -0.22
C VAL A 328 43.50 -19.55 -0.14
N ALA A 329 42.80 -19.03 0.88
CA ALA A 329 42.68 -17.59 1.12
C ALA A 329 44.05 -16.93 1.36
N GLU A 330 44.90 -17.55 2.17
CA GLU A 330 46.27 -17.07 2.44
C GLU A 330 47.13 -17.10 1.18
N ALA A 331 47.01 -18.15 0.35
CA ALA A 331 47.73 -18.25 -0.91
C ALA A 331 47.31 -17.15 -1.91
N ILE A 332 46.01 -16.88 -2.06
CA ILE A 332 45.50 -15.81 -2.93
C ILE A 332 45.94 -14.43 -2.43
N LYS A 333 45.88 -14.20 -1.12
CA LYS A 333 46.35 -12.95 -0.51
C LYS A 333 47.84 -12.75 -0.74
N ALA A 334 48.65 -13.77 -0.49
CA ALA A 334 50.10 -13.72 -0.73
C ALA A 334 50.43 -13.48 -2.20
N ALA A 335 49.68 -14.11 -3.13
CA ALA A 335 49.84 -13.89 -4.57
C ALA A 335 49.50 -12.45 -4.97
N LYS A 336 48.43 -11.86 -4.42
CA LYS A 336 48.07 -10.44 -4.65
C LYS A 336 49.10 -9.48 -4.07
N GLU A 337 49.60 -9.73 -2.87
CA GLU A 337 50.65 -8.92 -2.23
C GLU A 337 51.98 -9.01 -3.01
N ALA A 338 52.35 -10.20 -3.47
CA ALA A 338 53.52 -10.40 -4.31
C ALA A 338 53.39 -9.67 -5.66
N ALA A 339 52.22 -9.76 -6.31
CA ALA A 339 51.94 -9.04 -7.55
C ALA A 339 51.99 -7.51 -7.35
N ALA A 340 51.45 -7.00 -6.25
CA ALA A 340 51.51 -5.58 -5.89
C ALA A 340 52.95 -5.11 -5.60
N ALA A 341 53.77 -5.93 -4.95
CA ALA A 341 55.18 -5.64 -4.69
C ALA A 341 56.02 -5.60 -5.98
N THR A 342 55.74 -6.47 -6.95
CA THR A 342 56.38 -6.39 -8.28
C THR A 342 55.89 -5.21 -9.13
N ALA A 343 54.66 -4.73 -8.91
CA ALA A 343 54.12 -3.56 -9.60
C ALA A 343 54.64 -2.21 -9.05
N THR A 344 55.22 -2.21 -7.84
CA THR A 344 55.78 -1.02 -7.17
C THR A 344 57.32 -0.97 -7.17
N GLY A 345 57.98 -1.84 -7.92
CA GLY A 345 59.43 -1.85 -8.11
C GLY A 345 59.96 -0.75 -9.04
N ASP A 346 60.41 0.35 -8.44
CA ASP A 346 61.46 1.33 -8.83
C ASP A 346 61.32 2.18 -10.14
N PRO A 347 61.08 3.52 -10.03
CA PRO A 347 61.23 4.50 -11.12
C PRO A 347 62.68 4.71 -11.62
N ASN A 348 63.68 4.03 -11.06
CA ASN A 348 65.09 4.36 -11.25
C ASN A 348 65.95 3.17 -11.71
N GLN A 349 65.43 2.35 -12.64
CA GLN A 349 66.29 1.49 -13.44
C GLN A 349 66.74 2.18 -14.74
N PRO A 350 68.06 2.20 -15.06
CA PRO A 350 68.55 2.73 -16.32
C PRO A 350 68.16 1.80 -17.47
N HIS A 351 67.35 2.30 -18.41
CA HIS A 351 67.04 1.64 -19.68
C HIS A 351 68.33 1.31 -20.46
N PRO A 352 68.60 0.05 -20.87
CA PRO A 352 69.80 -0.30 -21.63
C PRO A 352 69.69 -0.11 -23.15
N TYR A 353 68.58 0.41 -23.67
CA TYR A 353 68.46 0.68 -25.11
C TYR A 353 67.73 1.99 -25.38
N GLY A 354 68.48 3.00 -25.80
CA GLY A 354 67.97 4.12 -26.59
C GLY A 354 68.75 4.22 -27.89
N PRO A 355 68.07 4.40 -29.03
CA PRO A 355 68.70 4.99 -30.21
C PRO A 355 67.86 6.19 -30.74
N PRO A 356 68.36 7.00 -31.69
CA PRO A 356 69.35 8.05 -31.45
C PRO A 356 68.92 9.42 -32.00
N GLY A 357 69.42 10.51 -31.39
CA GLY A 357 69.59 11.81 -32.04
C GLY A 357 68.44 12.83 -31.86
N GLN A 358 68.68 13.92 -31.13
CA GLN A 358 69.24 15.18 -31.64
C GLN A 358 69.29 16.22 -30.51
N MET A 359 70.28 17.12 -30.59
CA MET A 359 70.69 18.12 -29.62
C MET A 359 69.76 19.38 -29.56
N PRO A 360 69.88 20.22 -28.50
CA PRO A 360 68.93 21.28 -28.12
C PRO A 360 69.22 22.62 -28.82
N PRO A 361 68.32 23.64 -28.75
CA PRO A 361 68.61 24.74 -27.81
C PRO A 361 67.40 25.60 -27.32
N GLY A 362 67.55 26.20 -26.14
CA GLY A 362 67.15 27.61 -25.92
C GLY A 362 66.00 27.91 -24.97
N GLY A 363 66.28 28.79 -23.99
CA GLY A 363 65.33 29.85 -23.58
C GLY A 363 64.72 29.77 -22.17
N MET A 364 65.27 30.56 -21.24
CA MET A 364 64.60 31.16 -20.06
C MET A 364 63.25 31.85 -20.42
N PRO A 365 62.50 32.45 -19.46
CA PRO A 365 62.00 32.03 -18.13
C PRO A 365 60.45 32.25 -18.03
N PRO A 366 59.75 31.89 -16.92
CA PRO A 366 58.33 32.24 -16.78
C PRO A 366 58.16 33.66 -16.20
N GLY A 367 57.53 34.54 -16.97
CA GLY A 367 57.03 35.83 -16.54
C GLY A 367 55.55 35.99 -16.88
N GLU A 368 54.86 36.78 -16.04
CA GLU A 368 53.49 37.32 -16.20
C GLU A 368 52.32 36.52 -15.58
N MET A 369 52.06 36.84 -14.31
CA MET A 369 50.71 37.15 -13.77
C MET A 369 50.47 38.67 -13.89
N PRO A 370 49.29 39.26 -13.55
CA PRO A 370 47.87 38.90 -13.68
C PRO A 370 47.07 40.12 -14.29
N PRO A 371 45.72 40.24 -14.20
CA PRO A 371 45.00 40.72 -12.99
C PRO A 371 43.65 39.98 -12.76
N GLY A 372 43.13 39.77 -11.55
CA GLY A 372 42.66 40.76 -10.58
C GLY A 372 41.13 40.96 -10.71
N GLY A 373 40.34 40.57 -9.68
CA GLY A 373 38.88 40.77 -9.72
C GLY A 373 38.09 40.28 -8.49
N MET A 374 38.32 40.93 -7.34
CA MET A 374 37.43 41.23 -6.19
C MET A 374 36.35 40.23 -5.67
N PRO A 375 36.23 40.06 -4.33
CA PRO A 375 34.95 39.80 -3.65
C PRO A 375 34.19 41.13 -3.45
N PRO A 376 32.87 41.12 -3.16
CA PRO A 376 32.50 41.46 -1.78
C PRO A 376 31.13 40.94 -1.26
N HIS A 377 31.00 41.08 0.06
CA HIS A 377 29.80 41.20 0.91
C HIS A 377 29.08 39.95 1.42
#